data_AF-A0A9D2B6E1-F1
#
_entry.id   AF-A0A9D2B6E1-F1
#
_cell.length_a   1.000
_cell.length_b   1.000
_cell.length_c   1.000
_cell.angle_alpha   90.00
_cell.angle_beta   90.00
_cell.angle_gamma   90.00
#
_symmetry.space_group_name_H-M   'P 1'
#
loop_
_entity.id
_entity.type
_entity.pdbx_description
1 polymer ?
#
loop_
_entity_poly.entity_id
_entity_poly.type
_entity_poly.pdbx_seq_one_letter_code
_entity_poly.pdbx_strand_id
1 'polypeptide(L)' 'MDALREIGNIGSGNAASALSALLSCPFTISVPTVRILDYSEVAGDMGARSR' A
#
# COMPACT_ATOMS: atom_id res chain seq x y z
N MET A 1 1.67 -13.84 7.84
CA MET A 1 1.03 -12.90 6.91
C MET A 1 0.19 -11.87 7.64
N ASP A 2 -0.62 -12.29 8.62
CA ASP A 2 -1.54 -11.38 9.33
C ASP A 2 -0.86 -10.22 10.04
N ALA A 3 0.28 -10.44 10.70
CA ALA A 3 1.04 -9.36 11.34
C ALA A 3 1.55 -8.29 10.35
N LEU A 4 2.03 -8.70 9.17
CA LEU A 4 2.47 -7.76 8.13
C LEU A 4 1.30 -6.97 7.56
N ARG A 5 0.15 -7.64 7.38
CA ARG A 5 -1.08 -6.99 6.96
C ARG A 5 -1.57 -5.98 7.99
N GLU A 6 -1.48 -6.31 9.28
CA GLU A 6 -1.90 -5.43 10.36
C GLU A 6 -1.00 -4.19 10.47
N ILE A 7 0.32 -4.37 10.40
CA ILE A 7 1.27 -3.24 10.36
C ILE A 7 0.98 -2.35 9.14
N GLY A 8 0.72 -2.95 7.97
CA GLY A 8 0.34 -2.24 6.75
C GLY A 8 -0.97 -1.45 6.89
N ASN A 9 -1.98 -2.03 7.53
CA ASN A 9 -3.26 -1.37 7.83
C ASN A 9 -3.06 -0.14 8.72
N ILE A 10 -2.32 -0.29 9.83
CA ILE A 10 -2.06 0.82 10.78
C ILE A 10 -1.29 1.94 10.08
N GLY A 11 -0.23 1.60 9.33
CA GLY A 11 0.56 2.57 8.57
C GLY A 11 -0.27 3.30 7.52
N SER A 12 -1.15 2.58 6.82
CA SER A 12 -2.05 3.14 5.82
C SER A 12 -3.08 4.10 6.44
N GLY A 13 -3.64 3.78 7.62
CA GLY A 13 -4.55 4.68 8.34
C GLY A 13 -3.90 6.00 8.74
N ASN A 14 -2.65 5.94 9.20
CA ASN A 14 -1.86 7.14 9.50
C ASN A 14 -1.54 7.94 8.23
N ALA A 15 -1.15 7.28 7.14
CA ALA A 15 -0.89 7.94 5.86
C ALA A 15 -2.15 8.61 5.29
N ALA A 16 -3.30 7.94 5.35
CA ALA A 16 -4.59 8.52 4.95
C ALA A 16 -4.94 9.77 5.76
N SER A 17 -4.71 9.72 7.08
CA SER A 17 -4.97 10.86 7.97
C SER A 17 -4.05 12.05 7.66
N ALA A 18 -2.75 11.79 7.48
CA ALA A 18 -1.79 12.81 7.12
C ALA A 18 -2.11 13.42 5.74
N LEU A 19 -2.42 12.58 4.76
CA LEU A 19 -2.78 13.03 3.41
C LEU A 19 -4.08 13.84 3.40
N SER A 20 -5.08 13.40 4.15
CA SER A 20 -6.35 14.11 4.34
C SER A 20 -6.13 15.50 4.93
N ALA A 21 -5.27 15.61 5.95
CA ALA A 21 -4.90 16.91 6.55
C ALA A 21 -4.15 17.81 5.56
N LEU A 22 -3.23 17.25 4.77
CA LEU A 22 -2.45 17.99 3.78
C LEU A 22 -3.31 18.53 2.63
N LEU A 23 -4.27 17.73 2.15
CA LEU A 23 -5.10 18.07 0.99
C LEU A 23 -6.46 18.66 1.36
N SER A 24 -6.77 18.73 2.66
CA SER A 24 -8.07 19.19 3.18
C SER A 24 -9.27 18.45 2.56
N CYS A 25 -9.10 17.17 2.24
CA CYS A 25 -10.15 16.34 1.68
C CYS A 25 -10.08 14.91 2.24
N PRO A 26 -11.23 14.27 2.51
CA PRO A 26 -11.25 12.95 3.11
C PRO A 26 -10.61 11.91 2.18
N PHE A 27 -9.65 11.17 2.72
CA PHE A 27 -9.03 10.02 2.06
C PHE A 27 -9.30 8.74 2.84
N THR A 28 -9.55 7.66 2.11
CA THR A 28 -9.63 6.31 2.68
C THR A 28 -8.68 5.42 1.90
N ILE A 29 -7.81 4.72 2.61
CA ILE A 29 -6.94 3.70 2.02
C ILE A 29 -7.53 2.34 2.41
N SER A 30 -7.83 1.51 1.40
CA SER A 30 -8.29 0.14 1.63
C SER A 30 -7.15 -0.74 2.14
N VAL A 31 -7.51 -1.81 2.85
CA VAL A 31 -6.57 -2.80 3.40
C VAL A 31 -5.57 -3.25 2.32
N PRO A 32 -4.25 -3.08 2.54
CA PRO A 32 -3.27 -3.47 1.54
C PRO A 32 -3.22 -4.99 1.38
N THR A 33 -2.97 -5.43 0.15
CA THR A 33 -2.72 -6.85 -0.16
C THR A 33 -1.24 -7.14 0.04
N VAL A 34 -0.91 -8.21 0.76
CA VAL A 34 0.47 -8.62 1.01
C VAL A 34 0.77 -9.87 0.18
N ARG A 35 1.83 -9.81 -0.63
CA ARG A 35 2.35 -10.93 -1.42
C ARG A 35 3.86 -11.01 -1.19
N ILE A 36 4.37 -12.23 -1.07
CA ILE A 36 5.81 -12.50 -1.16
C ILE A 36 6.08 -12.80 -2.63
N LEU A 37 7.06 -12.10 -3.20
CA LEU A 37 7.47 -12.22 -4.59
C LEU A 37 8.96 -12.56 -4.63
N ASP A 38 9.36 -13.35 -5.61
CA ASP A 38 10.78 -13.46 -5.94
C ASP A 38 11.26 -12.18 -6.63
N TYR A 39 12.55 -11.88 -6.49
CA TYR A 39 13.14 -10.65 -7.05
C TYR A 39 12.88 -10.49 -8.56
N SER A 40 12.87 -11.59 -9.30
CA SER A 40 12.58 -11.62 -10.74
C SER A 40 11.15 -11.20 -11.09
N GLU A 41 10.20 -11.33 -10.16
CA GLU A 41 8.78 -11.05 -10.38
C GLU A 41 8.40 -9.61 -10.07
N VAL A 42 9.17 -8.93 -9.21
CA VAL A 42 8.90 -7.56 -8.74
C VAL A 42 8.74 -6.57 -9.90
N ALA A 43 9.61 -6.65 -10.91
CA ALA A 43 9.56 -5.73 -12.05
C ALA A 43 8.29 -5.91 -12.91
N GLY A 44 7.79 -7.14 -13.03
CA GLY A 44 6.53 -7.41 -13.72
C GLY A 44 5.33 -6.88 -12.95
N ASP A 45 5.34 -7.06 -11.62
CA ASP A 45 4.26 -6.64 -10.73
C ASP A 45 4.14 -5.11 -10.61
N MET A 46 5.26 -4.39 -10.59
CA MET A 46 5.29 -2.91 -10.53
C MET A 46 4.96 -2.22 -11.86
N GLY A 47 4.44 -2.95 -12.86
CA GLY A 47 4.03 -2.36 -14.13
C GLY A 47 5.18 -1.87 -15.02
N ALA A 48 6.45 -2.19 -14.70
CA ALA A 48 7.61 -1.79 -15.48
C ALA A 48 7.63 -2.43 -16.90
N ARG A 49 6.75 -3.41 -17.16
CA ARG A 49 6.52 -4.03 -18.48
C ARG A 49 5.15 -3.70 -19.09
N SER A 50 4.60 -2.52 -18.83
CA SER A 50 3.43 -2.02 -19.57
C SER A 50 3.85 -1.42 -20.92
N ARG A 51 3.91 -2.27 -21.95
CA ARG A 51 3.82 -1.92 -23.38
C ARG A 51 2.87 -2.90 -24.05
#